data_AF-A0A4P5R7A3-F1
#
_entry.id   AF-A0A4P5R7A3-F1
#
_cell.length_a   1.000
_cell.length_b   1.000
_cell.length_c   1.000
_cell.angle_alpha   90.00
_cell.angle_beta   90.00
_cell.angle_gamma   90.00
#
_symmetry.space_group_name_H-M   'P 1'
#
loop_
_entity.id
_entity.type
_entity.pdbx_description
1 polymer ?
#
loop_
_entity_poly.entity_id
_entity_poly.type
_entity_poly.pdbx_seq_one_letter_code
_entity_poly.pdbx_strand_id
1 'polypeptide(L)'
;MSKTALLLSTLLLVTIAPTAQAADANLKVMSRNIYLGADVGVAMKLIPDFKAAAQFMWDQVAATDFSKRAPLLAKEIITNKADVVGIQEATTWICKKNAWSRKTEVLNFTDQLLDATKKLGTEYVLAEKDGSKAKNIGFSIAAIPFLTIVNDPQTFQPLFGQDTAACGFEIGDALIIRKDLASNISRVGNTEYEASYSIVPTIMTIYRGYTWMDLEVGTSTVRIVSTHLESVWDADKVPNAAKQAKQLVTDLSNTTIPTIVIGDFNADPRDPRKDAANNPGGQPEASETCPEQVKNPTLQSALDACNAYWIMRKSGYQEVGPDPINATNFTWGASALLAGPDLNRYKAGKAMGNNQGFTDRLDYIFFKNGVQPLNSKIVGNIWPYSESTWQCSNEEQINNTQVLAEEMKVISPPMGVCLESDHAGIFTTVSIAGGVNGSSPELPSHKPFPISFWQWIGLALLGLIAFLIIRRRRRR
;
A
#
# COMPACT_ATOMS: atom_id res chain seq x y z
N MET A 1 -27.53 -90.92 -8.68
CA MET A 1 -26.54 -89.83 -8.85
C MET A 1 -27.28 -88.51 -9.03
N SER A 2 -26.64 -87.40 -8.67
CA SER A 2 -27.08 -85.99 -8.77
C SER A 2 -27.73 -85.40 -7.51
N LYS A 3 -26.88 -84.72 -6.72
CA LYS A 3 -27.23 -83.76 -5.68
C LYS A 3 -27.21 -82.37 -6.33
N THR A 4 -28.33 -81.67 -6.34
CA THR A 4 -28.43 -80.26 -6.76
C THR A 4 -28.09 -79.37 -5.57
N ALA A 5 -26.95 -78.67 -5.64
CA ALA A 5 -26.57 -77.62 -4.69
C ALA A 5 -27.03 -76.26 -5.23
N LEU A 6 -27.87 -75.57 -4.48
CA LEU A 6 -28.34 -74.22 -4.77
C LEU A 6 -27.31 -73.23 -4.18
N LEU A 7 -26.51 -72.57 -5.01
CA LEU A 7 -25.68 -71.43 -4.58
C LEU A 7 -26.54 -70.17 -4.51
N LEU A 8 -26.67 -69.59 -3.31
CA LEU A 8 -27.15 -68.22 -3.11
C LEU A 8 -25.97 -67.26 -3.31
N SER A 9 -26.00 -66.47 -4.38
CA SER A 9 -25.09 -65.35 -4.60
C SER A 9 -25.68 -64.08 -3.99
N THR A 10 -25.17 -63.67 -2.83
CA THR A 10 -25.45 -62.36 -2.23
C THR A 10 -24.73 -61.26 -3.01
N LEU A 11 -25.49 -60.48 -3.78
CA LEU A 11 -25.01 -59.30 -4.49
C LEU A 11 -24.86 -58.15 -3.49
N LEU A 12 -23.63 -57.84 -3.07
CA LEU A 12 -23.33 -56.66 -2.25
C LEU A 12 -23.39 -55.41 -3.14
N LEU A 13 -24.51 -54.67 -3.11
CA LEU A 13 -24.56 -53.31 -3.68
C LEU A 13 -23.75 -52.37 -2.78
N VAL A 14 -22.54 -52.03 -3.20
CA VAL A 14 -21.78 -50.91 -2.63
C VAL A 14 -22.42 -49.62 -3.13
N THR A 15 -23.25 -48.99 -2.31
CA THR A 15 -23.71 -47.62 -2.54
C THR A 15 -22.54 -46.67 -2.28
N ILE A 16 -21.89 -46.19 -3.33
CA ILE A 16 -20.95 -45.07 -3.23
C ILE A 16 -21.81 -43.82 -2.96
N ALA A 17 -21.95 -43.46 -1.68
CA ALA A 17 -22.52 -42.16 -1.34
C ALA A 17 -21.59 -41.07 -1.89
N PRO A 18 -22.10 -40.03 -2.57
CA PRO A 18 -21.25 -38.90 -2.97
C PRO A 18 -20.64 -38.30 -1.70
N THR A 19 -19.32 -38.18 -1.68
CA THR A 19 -18.62 -37.45 -0.62
C THR A 19 -19.14 -36.02 -0.63
N ALA A 20 -19.83 -35.60 0.44
CA ALA A 20 -20.30 -34.24 0.59
C ALA A 20 -19.08 -33.31 0.63
N GLN A 21 -18.80 -32.64 -0.48
CA GLN A 21 -17.73 -31.66 -0.56
C GLN A 21 -18.22 -30.38 0.13
N ALA A 22 -17.39 -29.83 1.02
CA ALA A 22 -17.71 -28.56 1.67
C ALA A 22 -17.89 -27.47 0.60
N ALA A 23 -18.91 -26.63 0.79
CA ALA A 23 -19.23 -25.59 -0.18
C ALA A 23 -18.14 -24.51 -0.21
N ASP A 24 -17.82 -24.04 -1.41
CA ASP A 24 -16.93 -22.90 -1.60
C ASP A 24 -17.56 -21.62 -1.03
N ALA A 25 -16.70 -20.71 -0.56
CA ALA A 25 -17.10 -19.44 0.00
C ALA A 25 -16.43 -18.27 -0.75
N ASN A 26 -17.20 -17.22 -0.99
CA ASN A 26 -16.68 -16.02 -1.66
C ASN A 26 -16.07 -15.06 -0.64
N LEU A 27 -14.95 -14.46 -1.02
CA LEU A 27 -14.32 -13.36 -0.29
C LEU A 27 -14.08 -12.20 -1.24
N LYS A 28 -14.44 -10.99 -0.83
CA LYS A 28 -14.20 -9.76 -1.57
C LYS A 28 -13.03 -9.01 -0.97
N VAL A 29 -11.99 -8.81 -1.77
CA VAL A 29 -10.77 -8.12 -1.33
C VAL A 29 -10.47 -6.92 -2.21
N MET A 30 -9.82 -5.91 -1.62
CA MET A 30 -9.46 -4.68 -2.31
C MET A 30 -8.04 -4.22 -1.92
N SER A 31 -7.28 -3.70 -2.89
CA SER A 31 -6.03 -2.96 -2.67
C SER A 31 -6.30 -1.47 -2.82
N ARG A 32 -5.81 -0.66 -1.87
CA ARG A 32 -5.82 0.82 -1.96
C ARG A 32 -4.56 1.41 -1.33
N ASN A 33 -3.70 1.97 -2.16
CA ASN A 33 -2.82 3.05 -1.74
C ASN A 33 -3.69 4.31 -1.52
N ILE A 34 -3.68 4.84 -0.29
CA ILE A 34 -4.53 5.98 0.10
C ILE A 34 -3.79 7.32 0.08
N TYR A 35 -2.56 7.34 -0.45
CA TYR A 35 -1.71 8.49 -0.65
C TYR A 35 -1.42 9.32 0.61
N LEU A 36 -0.15 9.40 0.98
CA LEU A 36 0.37 10.15 2.13
C LEU A 36 0.06 11.65 2.05
N GLY A 37 -0.27 12.16 0.85
CA GLY A 37 -0.78 13.51 0.62
C GLY A 37 0.26 14.49 0.08
N ALA A 38 1.49 14.05 -0.23
CA ALA A 38 2.54 14.92 -0.74
C ALA A 38 3.62 14.19 -1.57
N ASP A 39 4.26 14.92 -2.47
CA ASP A 39 5.42 14.45 -3.25
C ASP A 39 6.72 14.44 -2.42
N VAL A 40 7.07 13.27 -1.89
CA VAL A 40 8.30 13.06 -1.12
C VAL A 40 9.55 13.32 -1.98
N GLY A 41 9.51 13.01 -3.27
CA GLY A 41 10.65 13.18 -4.17
C GLY A 41 11.04 14.64 -4.34
N VAL A 42 10.07 15.56 -4.43
CA VAL A 42 10.34 17.00 -4.46
C VAL A 42 10.86 17.48 -3.11
N ALA A 43 10.29 17.02 -1.99
CA ALA A 43 10.77 17.38 -0.65
C ALA A 43 12.24 16.96 -0.44
N MET A 44 12.66 15.81 -0.96
CA MET A 44 14.06 15.37 -0.86
C MET A 44 15.03 16.27 -1.62
N LYS A 45 14.61 16.91 -2.72
CA LYS A 45 15.45 17.86 -3.48
C LYS A 45 15.71 19.17 -2.72
N LEU A 46 14.92 19.47 -1.69
CA LEU A 46 15.09 20.66 -0.84
C LEU A 46 16.12 20.47 0.28
N ILE A 47 16.56 19.24 0.54
CA ILE A 47 17.58 18.93 1.55
C ILE A 47 18.94 19.55 1.11
N PRO A 48 19.71 20.19 2.02
CA PRO A 48 19.62 20.13 3.48
C PRO A 48 18.68 21.15 4.15
N ASP A 49 17.86 21.90 3.41
CA ASP A 49 16.83 22.77 4.01
C ASP A 49 15.63 21.94 4.49
N PHE A 50 15.80 21.30 5.65
CA PHE A 50 14.75 20.49 6.28
C PHE A 50 13.49 21.29 6.60
N LYS A 51 13.61 22.61 6.82
CA LYS A 51 12.46 23.46 7.11
C LYS A 51 11.63 23.67 5.85
N ALA A 52 12.27 24.00 4.73
CA ALA A 52 11.60 24.12 3.44
C ALA A 52 10.98 22.78 2.99
N ALA A 53 11.71 21.66 3.16
CA ALA A 53 11.18 20.33 2.86
C ALA A 53 9.95 19.97 3.70
N ALA A 54 9.98 20.24 5.02
CA ALA A 54 8.86 19.99 5.91
C ALA A 54 7.65 20.88 5.60
N GLN A 55 7.88 22.18 5.33
CA GLN A 55 6.81 23.10 4.95
C GLN A 55 6.14 22.66 3.65
N PHE A 56 6.92 22.34 2.62
CA PHE A 56 6.40 21.88 1.34
C PHE A 56 5.50 20.65 1.47
N MET A 57 5.96 19.64 2.21
CA MET A 57 5.18 18.43 2.47
C MET A 57 3.87 18.75 3.20
N TRP A 58 3.92 19.61 4.21
CA TRP A 58 2.75 20.01 4.97
C TRP A 58 1.74 20.79 4.12
N ASP A 59 2.21 21.71 3.28
CA ASP A 59 1.36 22.50 2.39
C ASP A 59 0.60 21.59 1.41
N GLN A 60 1.26 20.56 0.88
CA GLN A 60 0.58 19.57 0.03
C GLN A 60 -0.42 18.70 0.80
N VAL A 61 -0.09 18.28 2.02
CA VAL A 61 -1.02 17.49 2.85
C VAL A 61 -2.25 18.31 3.22
N ALA A 62 -2.08 19.59 3.54
CA ALA A 62 -3.17 20.53 3.76
C ALA A 62 -4.00 20.71 2.48
N ALA A 63 -3.35 20.87 1.32
CA ALA A 63 -4.01 21.04 0.02
C ALA A 63 -4.78 19.79 -0.45
N THR A 64 -4.28 18.59 -0.15
CA THR A 64 -4.91 17.32 -0.53
C THR A 64 -5.94 16.83 0.48
N ASP A 65 -6.10 17.53 1.62
CA ASP A 65 -7.13 17.39 2.65
C ASP A 65 -7.75 15.99 2.77
N PHE A 66 -7.09 15.12 3.55
CA PHE A 66 -7.58 13.75 3.74
C PHE A 66 -9.01 13.69 4.32
N SER A 67 -9.50 14.73 4.99
CA SER A 67 -10.87 14.76 5.52
C SER A 67 -11.92 14.80 4.41
N LYS A 68 -11.56 15.30 3.22
CA LYS A 68 -12.40 15.26 2.00
C LYS A 68 -12.26 13.94 1.24
N ARG A 69 -11.08 13.31 1.32
CA ARG A 69 -10.77 12.05 0.62
C ARG A 69 -11.33 10.82 1.32
N ALA A 70 -11.25 10.78 2.66
CA ALA A 70 -11.68 9.64 3.46
C ALA A 70 -13.13 9.19 3.20
N PRO A 71 -14.13 10.10 3.10
CA PRO A 71 -15.51 9.71 2.76
C PRO A 71 -15.64 9.08 1.36
N LEU A 72 -14.84 9.51 0.38
CA LEU A 72 -14.87 8.97 -0.98
C LEU A 72 -14.25 7.57 -1.03
N LEU A 73 -13.09 7.39 -0.41
CA LEU A 73 -12.45 6.08 -0.23
C LEU A 73 -13.37 5.11 0.52
N ALA A 74 -14.01 5.56 1.61
CA ALA A 74 -14.97 4.77 2.35
C ALA A 74 -16.19 4.38 1.50
N LYS A 75 -16.75 5.32 0.72
CA LYS A 75 -17.87 5.05 -0.19
C LYS A 75 -17.49 4.03 -1.25
N GLU A 76 -16.29 4.12 -1.81
CA GLU A 76 -15.78 3.14 -2.78
C GLU A 76 -15.69 1.74 -2.18
N ILE A 77 -15.09 1.61 -0.99
CA ILE A 77 -14.97 0.35 -0.25
C ILE A 77 -16.37 -0.27 0.00
N ILE A 78 -17.32 0.54 0.49
CA ILE A 78 -18.68 0.10 0.83
C ILE A 78 -19.48 -0.28 -0.43
N THR A 79 -19.40 0.52 -1.50
CA THR A 79 -20.11 0.26 -2.77
C THR A 79 -19.68 -1.07 -3.38
N ASN A 80 -18.39 -1.38 -3.31
CA ASN A 80 -17.85 -2.66 -3.76
C ASN A 80 -18.14 -3.82 -2.78
N LYS A 81 -18.62 -3.51 -1.58
CA LYS A 81 -18.88 -4.47 -0.49
C LYS A 81 -17.62 -5.30 -0.19
N ALA A 82 -16.46 -4.64 -0.13
CA ALA A 82 -15.23 -5.33 0.22
C ALA A 82 -15.38 -5.98 1.62
N ASP A 83 -14.88 -7.19 1.79
CA ASP A 83 -14.81 -7.83 3.09
C ASP A 83 -13.51 -7.41 3.80
N VAL A 84 -12.41 -7.36 3.03
CA VAL A 84 -11.07 -7.00 3.50
C VAL A 84 -10.43 -6.00 2.53
N VAL A 85 -9.72 -5.02 3.07
CA VAL A 85 -8.96 -4.04 2.28
C VAL A 85 -7.51 -3.99 2.77
N GLY A 86 -6.56 -4.22 1.86
CA GLY A 86 -5.15 -3.92 2.06
C GLY A 86 -4.91 -2.45 1.78
N ILE A 87 -4.51 -1.70 2.81
CA ILE A 87 -4.23 -0.27 2.75
C ILE A 87 -2.72 -0.07 2.69
N GLN A 88 -2.26 0.72 1.71
CA GLN A 88 -0.88 1.20 1.61
C GLN A 88 -0.85 2.71 1.90
N GLU A 89 0.27 3.19 2.40
CA GLU A 89 0.45 4.60 2.82
C GLU A 89 -0.49 5.05 3.95
N ALA A 90 -0.77 4.14 4.89
CA ALA A 90 -1.48 4.39 6.14
C ALA A 90 -0.71 5.39 7.02
N THR A 91 -0.88 6.68 6.74
CA THR A 91 -0.05 7.76 7.26
C THR A 91 -0.63 8.41 8.51
N THR A 92 0.24 8.70 9.48
CA THR A 92 -0.08 9.47 10.69
C THR A 92 0.88 10.65 10.78
N TRP A 93 0.35 11.87 10.65
CA TRP A 93 1.09 13.12 10.81
C TRP A 93 1.14 13.51 12.28
N ILE A 94 2.37 13.77 12.76
CA ILE A 94 2.67 14.00 14.16
C ILE A 94 3.41 15.32 14.29
N CYS A 95 2.95 16.19 15.19
CA CYS A 95 3.59 17.46 15.47
C CYS A 95 3.95 17.64 16.95
N LYS A 96 4.90 18.53 17.21
CA LYS A 96 5.35 18.97 18.54
C LYS A 96 5.37 20.49 18.60
N LYS A 97 4.67 21.05 19.60
CA LYS A 97 4.71 22.48 19.92
C LYS A 97 6.12 23.02 20.16
N ASN A 98 6.93 22.29 20.94
CA ASN A 98 8.33 22.63 21.22
C ASN A 98 9.11 21.36 21.63
N ALA A 99 10.41 21.52 21.92
CA ALA A 99 11.29 20.38 22.21
C ALA A 99 10.83 19.47 23.34
N TRP A 100 10.21 20.04 24.37
CA TRP A 100 9.76 19.36 25.58
C TRP A 100 8.30 18.92 25.54
N SER A 101 7.57 19.30 24.49
CA SER A 101 6.16 18.92 24.32
C SER A 101 6.02 17.46 23.94
N ARG A 102 4.90 16.84 24.33
CA ARG A 102 4.52 15.52 23.83
C ARG A 102 4.25 15.57 22.33
N LYS A 103 4.44 14.43 21.65
CA LYS A 103 3.97 14.22 20.29
C LYS A 103 2.44 14.30 20.28
N THR A 104 1.87 14.99 19.29
CA THR A 104 0.43 15.07 19.07
C THR A 104 0.16 14.56 17.66
N GLU A 105 -0.70 13.55 17.53
CA GLU A 105 -1.25 13.15 16.23
C GLU A 105 -2.17 14.26 15.74
N VAL A 106 -1.86 14.83 14.58
CA VAL A 106 -2.63 15.92 13.98
C VAL A 106 -3.55 15.37 12.90
N LEU A 107 -3.07 14.42 12.10
CA LEU A 107 -3.86 13.69 11.11
C LEU A 107 -3.53 12.21 11.19
N ASN A 108 -4.54 11.35 11.27
CA ASN A 108 -4.39 9.91 11.19
C ASN A 108 -5.31 9.41 10.08
N PHE A 109 -4.72 8.99 8.95
CA PHE A 109 -5.49 8.69 7.74
C PHE A 109 -6.27 7.39 7.89
N THR A 110 -5.71 6.38 8.56
CA THR A 110 -6.43 5.14 8.85
C THR A 110 -7.65 5.41 9.72
N ASP A 111 -7.49 6.16 10.81
CA ASP A 111 -8.62 6.43 11.72
C ASP A 111 -9.70 7.27 11.05
N GLN A 112 -9.33 8.28 10.25
CA GLN A 112 -10.28 9.07 9.46
C GLN A 112 -11.04 8.21 8.44
N LEU A 113 -10.37 7.25 7.78
CA LEU A 113 -11.02 6.30 6.88
C LEU A 113 -12.00 5.39 7.62
N LEU A 114 -11.59 4.80 8.75
CA LEU A 114 -12.45 3.93 9.56
C LEU A 114 -13.67 4.71 10.08
N ASP A 115 -13.49 5.93 10.58
CA ASP A 115 -14.57 6.82 10.99
C ASP A 115 -15.52 7.16 9.84
N ALA A 116 -14.99 7.39 8.63
CA ALA A 116 -15.79 7.64 7.45
C ALA A 116 -16.65 6.42 7.07
N THR A 117 -16.08 5.21 7.12
CA THR A 117 -16.86 3.98 6.85
C THR A 117 -18.02 3.80 7.84
N LYS A 118 -17.76 4.06 9.14
CA LYS A 118 -18.77 4.01 10.19
C LYS A 118 -19.87 5.06 9.96
N LYS A 119 -19.51 6.30 9.64
CA LYS A 119 -20.46 7.39 9.33
C LYS A 119 -21.34 7.08 8.11
N LEU A 120 -20.80 6.36 7.13
CA LEU A 120 -21.52 5.92 5.94
C LEU A 120 -22.36 4.64 6.16
N GLY A 121 -22.37 4.08 7.37
CA GLY A 121 -23.28 3.01 7.77
C GLY A 121 -22.75 1.58 7.57
N THR A 122 -21.47 1.40 7.23
CA THR A 122 -20.82 0.09 7.21
C THR A 122 -19.46 0.21 7.85
N GLU A 123 -19.37 -0.12 9.14
CA GLU A 123 -18.14 0.02 9.92
C GLU A 123 -17.08 -0.99 9.49
N TYR A 124 -15.87 -0.49 9.24
CA TYR A 124 -14.66 -1.30 9.13
C TYR A 124 -13.80 -1.05 10.37
N VAL A 125 -12.92 -2.01 10.66
CA VAL A 125 -11.94 -1.91 11.74
C VAL A 125 -10.58 -2.39 11.26
N LEU A 126 -9.52 -1.91 11.92
CA LEU A 126 -8.20 -2.51 11.79
C LEU A 126 -8.26 -3.97 12.24
N ALA A 127 -7.70 -4.89 11.45
CA ALA A 127 -7.63 -6.29 11.84
C ALA A 127 -6.75 -6.43 13.08
N GLU A 128 -7.29 -7.08 14.12
CA GLU A 128 -6.65 -7.23 15.41
C GLU A 128 -6.99 -8.59 16.02
N LYS A 129 -5.99 -9.24 16.61
CA LYS A 129 -6.16 -10.48 17.35
C LYS A 129 -5.10 -10.57 18.46
N ASP A 130 -5.54 -10.90 19.67
CA ASP A 130 -4.67 -11.13 20.83
C ASP A 130 -3.65 -10.00 21.10
N GLY A 131 -4.07 -8.75 20.86
CA GLY A 131 -3.26 -7.53 21.03
C GLY A 131 -2.36 -7.18 19.83
N SER A 132 -2.22 -8.07 18.86
CA SER A 132 -1.52 -7.80 17.60
C SER A 132 -2.44 -7.10 16.62
N LYS A 133 -2.00 -5.96 16.10
CA LYS A 133 -2.71 -5.17 15.07
C LYS A 133 -2.07 -5.37 13.71
N ALA A 134 -2.88 -5.50 12.67
CA ALA A 134 -2.41 -5.65 11.31
C ALA A 134 -2.02 -4.28 10.71
N LYS A 135 -0.95 -3.69 11.25
CA LYS A 135 -0.40 -2.39 10.85
C LYS A 135 1.12 -2.43 10.99
N ASN A 136 1.84 -2.36 9.87
CA ASN A 136 3.30 -2.33 9.85
C ASN A 136 3.79 -0.93 9.46
N ILE A 137 4.42 -0.22 10.40
CA ILE A 137 5.06 1.07 10.11
C ILE A 137 6.46 0.81 9.56
N GLY A 138 6.65 1.08 8.28
CA GLY A 138 7.93 0.89 7.59
C GLY A 138 8.83 2.12 7.63
N PHE A 139 8.25 3.33 7.70
CA PHE A 139 9.04 4.54 7.64
C PHE A 139 8.48 5.64 8.53
N SER A 140 9.39 6.48 9.04
CA SER A 140 9.01 7.63 9.84
C SER A 140 9.98 8.78 9.62
N ILE A 141 9.45 9.99 9.48
CA ILE A 141 10.21 11.23 9.66
C ILE A 141 9.83 11.79 11.02
N ALA A 142 10.84 11.94 11.89
CA ALA A 142 10.60 12.49 13.22
C ALA A 142 10.24 13.99 13.15
N ALA A 143 9.30 14.41 13.99
CA ALA A 143 9.07 15.80 14.31
C ALA A 143 10.26 16.35 15.13
N ILE A 144 11.26 16.94 14.46
CA ILE A 144 12.48 17.43 15.09
C ILE A 144 12.36 18.95 15.32
N PRO A 145 12.29 19.40 16.58
CA PRO A 145 12.28 20.83 16.92
C PRO A 145 13.41 21.58 16.22
N PHE A 146 13.13 22.79 15.73
CA PHE A 146 14.06 23.65 14.98
C PHE A 146 14.43 23.19 13.57
N LEU A 147 14.32 21.89 13.22
CA LEU A 147 14.65 21.38 11.89
C LEU A 147 13.44 21.20 10.98
N THR A 148 12.33 20.67 11.51
CA THR A 148 11.13 20.38 10.71
C THR A 148 9.97 21.32 11.08
N ILE A 149 10.29 22.59 11.35
CA ILE A 149 9.30 23.60 11.71
C ILE A 149 8.45 23.98 10.50
N VAL A 150 7.15 23.81 10.67
CA VAL A 150 6.09 24.20 9.72
C VAL A 150 5.31 25.37 10.30
N ASN A 151 4.83 26.25 9.43
CA ASN A 151 3.90 27.33 9.73
C ASN A 151 2.51 27.01 9.15
N ASP A 152 1.53 26.85 10.04
CA ASP A 152 0.12 26.67 9.71
C ASP A 152 -0.74 27.15 10.90
N PRO A 153 -1.04 28.46 10.97
CA PRO A 153 -1.84 29.03 12.05
C PRO A 153 -3.22 28.40 12.19
N GLN A 154 -3.85 27.97 11.08
CA GLN A 154 -5.21 27.42 11.11
C GLN A 154 -5.23 26.10 11.89
N THR A 155 -4.24 25.25 11.67
CA THR A 155 -4.12 23.97 12.38
C THR A 155 -3.49 24.14 13.76
N PHE A 156 -2.46 24.97 13.90
CA PHE A 156 -1.64 25.00 15.11
C PHE A 156 -2.14 25.95 16.20
N GLN A 157 -2.91 27.00 15.88
CA GLN A 157 -3.51 27.85 16.92
C GLN A 157 -4.48 27.06 17.81
N PRO A 158 -5.44 26.27 17.28
CA PRO A 158 -6.34 25.46 18.11
C PRO A 158 -5.63 24.38 18.92
N LEU A 159 -4.55 23.79 18.38
CA LEU A 159 -3.86 22.66 19.02
C LEU A 159 -2.78 23.11 20.01
N PHE A 160 -2.05 24.17 19.70
CA PHE A 160 -0.83 24.56 20.40
C PHE A 160 -0.82 26.03 20.86
N GLY A 161 -1.75 26.87 20.39
CA GLY A 161 -1.78 28.31 20.69
C GLY A 161 -0.59 29.06 20.10
N GLN A 162 -0.09 28.63 18.93
CA GLN A 162 1.00 29.27 18.18
C GLN A 162 0.90 28.93 16.70
N ASP A 163 1.54 29.73 15.85
CA ASP A 163 1.45 29.63 14.39
C ASP A 163 2.29 28.50 13.78
N THR A 164 3.24 27.95 14.55
CA THR A 164 4.23 27.00 14.03
C THR A 164 4.33 25.76 14.90
N ALA A 165 4.75 24.63 14.33
CA ALA A 165 5.07 23.42 15.07
C ALA A 165 6.14 22.62 14.32
N ALA A 166 6.92 21.81 15.02
CA ALA A 166 7.78 20.84 14.35
C ALA A 166 6.94 19.62 13.99
N CYS A 167 6.91 19.22 12.72
CA CYS A 167 6.08 18.13 12.24
C CYS A 167 6.90 17.03 11.56
N GLY A 168 6.30 15.85 11.48
CA GLY A 168 6.82 14.65 10.86
C GLY A 168 5.67 13.66 10.66
N PHE A 169 5.97 12.45 10.22
CA PHE A 169 4.95 11.44 9.98
C PHE A 169 5.49 10.03 10.18
N GLU A 170 4.56 9.10 10.41
CA GLU A 170 4.77 7.66 10.36
C GLU A 170 3.91 7.12 9.21
N ILE A 171 4.48 6.27 8.36
CA ILE A 171 3.80 5.68 7.20
C ILE A 171 4.00 4.18 7.18
N GLY A 172 2.95 3.46 6.81
CA GLY A 172 2.96 2.02 6.80
C GLY A 172 1.82 1.42 6.01
N ASP A 173 1.62 0.12 6.23
CA ASP A 173 0.60 -0.68 5.56
C ASP A 173 -0.33 -1.29 6.60
N ALA A 174 -1.59 -1.46 6.25
CA ALA A 174 -2.60 -2.00 7.15
C ALA A 174 -3.53 -3.00 6.45
N LEU A 175 -4.18 -3.85 7.24
CA LEU A 175 -5.36 -4.61 6.83
C LEU A 175 -6.56 -4.12 7.64
N ILE A 176 -7.57 -3.64 6.92
CA ILE A 176 -8.89 -3.34 7.52
C ILE A 176 -9.91 -4.36 7.05
N ILE A 177 -10.86 -4.69 7.92
CA ILE A 177 -11.90 -5.69 7.68
C ILE A 177 -13.26 -5.12 8.06
N ARG A 178 -14.32 -5.55 7.37
CA ARG A 178 -15.68 -5.20 7.75
C ARG A 178 -15.99 -5.71 9.17
N LYS A 179 -16.60 -4.88 10.00
CA LYS A 179 -16.71 -5.12 11.46
C LYS A 179 -17.40 -6.44 11.82
N ASP A 180 -18.41 -6.85 11.06
CA ASP A 180 -19.16 -8.10 11.21
C ASP A 180 -18.32 -9.36 10.95
N LEU A 181 -17.17 -9.23 10.28
CA LEU A 181 -16.26 -10.33 9.98
C LEU A 181 -15.04 -10.36 10.92
N ALA A 182 -14.87 -9.34 11.77
CA ALA A 182 -13.68 -9.23 12.62
C ALA A 182 -13.57 -10.37 13.65
N SER A 183 -14.68 -10.98 14.07
CA SER A 183 -14.64 -12.15 14.97
C SER A 183 -14.01 -13.39 14.34
N ASN A 184 -13.97 -13.47 13.00
CA ASN A 184 -13.43 -14.59 12.24
C ASN A 184 -11.91 -14.52 12.05
N ILE A 185 -11.27 -13.46 12.56
CA ILE A 185 -9.81 -13.36 12.57
C ILE A 185 -9.28 -14.36 13.61
N SER A 186 -8.45 -15.28 13.13
CA SER A 186 -7.82 -16.31 13.94
C SER A 186 -6.41 -15.91 14.38
N ARG A 187 -5.66 -15.20 13.54
CA ARG A 187 -4.29 -14.71 13.83
C ARG A 187 -4.00 -13.40 13.10
N VAL A 188 -3.10 -12.61 13.66
CA VAL A 188 -2.58 -11.37 13.08
C VAL A 188 -1.09 -11.27 13.37
N GLY A 189 -0.31 -10.77 12.41
CA GLY A 189 1.12 -10.52 12.59
C GLY A 189 1.65 -9.43 11.67
N ASN A 190 2.87 -9.00 11.95
CA ASN A 190 3.63 -8.07 11.14
C ASN A 190 5.07 -8.57 11.04
N THR A 191 5.75 -8.23 9.95
CA THR A 191 7.19 -8.46 9.84
C THR A 191 7.82 -7.52 8.83
N GLU A 192 9.14 -7.38 8.91
CA GLU A 192 9.95 -6.47 8.13
C GLU A 192 10.71 -7.18 7.01
N TYR A 193 11.06 -6.42 5.98
CA TYR A 193 12.06 -6.84 5.00
C TYR A 193 13.47 -6.49 5.47
N GLU A 194 14.44 -7.35 5.13
CA GLU A 194 15.86 -7.10 5.40
C GLU A 194 16.42 -5.98 4.50
N ALA A 195 15.93 -5.89 3.26
CA ALA A 195 16.35 -4.86 2.32
C ALA A 195 15.73 -3.51 2.68
N SER A 196 16.58 -2.55 3.04
CA SER A 196 16.23 -1.16 3.32
C SER A 196 16.86 -0.21 2.29
N TYR A 197 16.32 1.00 2.14
CA TYR A 197 16.89 2.05 1.30
C TYR A 197 17.38 3.23 2.15
N SER A 198 18.60 3.73 1.93
CA SER A 198 19.11 4.91 2.66
C SER A 198 19.18 6.13 1.75
N ILE A 199 18.27 7.08 1.95
CA ILE A 199 18.21 8.35 1.21
C ILE A 199 19.42 9.23 1.58
N VAL A 200 19.63 9.41 2.88
CA VAL A 200 20.82 10.05 3.43
C VAL A 200 21.52 8.99 4.27
N PRO A 201 22.72 8.51 3.87
CA PRO A 201 23.40 7.42 4.55
C PRO A 201 23.39 7.63 6.06
N THR A 202 22.92 6.62 6.80
CA THR A 202 22.80 6.60 8.26
C THR A 202 21.79 7.56 8.91
N ILE A 203 21.13 8.48 8.18
CA ILE A 203 20.23 9.50 8.74
C ILE A 203 18.77 9.27 8.34
N MET A 204 18.52 8.89 7.09
CA MET A 204 17.19 8.64 6.56
C MET A 204 17.17 7.31 5.85
N THR A 205 16.80 6.26 6.57
CA THR A 205 16.65 4.90 6.04
C THR A 205 15.17 4.54 6.00
N ILE A 206 14.68 4.24 4.80
CA ILE A 206 13.37 3.67 4.56
C ILE A 206 13.45 2.17 4.82
N TYR A 207 12.59 1.70 5.71
CA TYR A 207 12.32 0.29 5.91
C TYR A 207 10.95 -0.01 5.32
N ARG A 208 10.74 -1.26 4.98
CA ARG A 208 9.45 -1.77 4.48
C ARG A 208 9.18 -3.09 5.18
N GLY A 209 7.93 -3.50 5.14
CA GLY A 209 7.51 -4.76 5.69
C GLY A 209 6.17 -5.15 5.13
N TYR A 210 5.51 -6.05 5.84
CA TYR A 210 4.15 -6.44 5.52
C TYR A 210 3.41 -6.81 6.79
N THR A 211 2.09 -6.74 6.69
CA THR A 211 1.17 -7.17 7.72
C THR A 211 0.31 -8.29 7.18
N TRP A 212 -0.14 -9.19 8.05
CA TRP A 212 -0.95 -10.32 7.64
C TRP A 212 -1.99 -10.69 8.69
N MET A 213 -3.04 -11.34 8.24
CA MET A 213 -4.02 -12.00 9.10
C MET A 213 -4.43 -13.35 8.52
N ASP A 214 -4.80 -14.27 9.38
CA ASP A 214 -5.50 -15.49 8.99
C ASP A 214 -6.99 -15.34 9.32
N LEU A 215 -7.84 -15.44 8.30
CA LEU A 215 -9.28 -15.20 8.36
C LEU A 215 -10.05 -16.50 8.07
N GLU A 216 -11.04 -16.81 8.90
CA GLU A 216 -11.99 -17.90 8.62
C GLU A 216 -13.03 -17.45 7.58
N VAL A 217 -13.07 -18.17 6.46
CA VAL A 217 -13.96 -17.92 5.32
C VAL A 217 -14.68 -19.23 4.97
N GLY A 218 -15.98 -19.31 5.28
CA GLY A 218 -16.72 -20.57 5.19
C GLY A 218 -16.13 -21.61 6.14
N THR A 219 -15.73 -22.76 5.61
CA THR A 219 -15.07 -23.84 6.37
C THR A 219 -13.57 -23.94 6.04
N SER A 220 -12.93 -22.82 5.72
CA SER A 220 -11.52 -22.75 5.35
C SER A 220 -10.86 -21.55 6.02
N THR A 221 -9.54 -21.62 6.23
CA THR A 221 -8.75 -20.48 6.73
C THR A 221 -7.93 -19.90 5.58
N VAL A 222 -7.93 -18.57 5.43
CA VAL A 222 -7.20 -17.85 4.37
C VAL A 222 -6.16 -16.93 5.00
N ARG A 223 -4.91 -16.98 4.53
CA ARG A 223 -3.88 -15.99 4.85
C ARG A 223 -4.00 -14.81 3.91
N ILE A 224 -4.18 -13.61 4.46
CA ILE A 224 -4.24 -12.37 3.71
C ILE A 224 -3.09 -11.48 4.16
N VAL A 225 -2.29 -11.01 3.19
CA VAL A 225 -1.10 -10.18 3.41
C VAL A 225 -1.32 -8.83 2.73
N SER A 226 -0.94 -7.73 3.41
CA SER A 226 -0.82 -6.39 2.82
C SER A 226 0.62 -5.90 2.90
N THR A 227 1.15 -5.37 1.80
CA THR A 227 2.53 -4.83 1.71
C THR A 227 2.62 -3.64 0.77
N HIS A 228 3.61 -2.79 0.99
CA HIS A 228 4.05 -1.75 0.06
C HIS A 228 5.57 -1.87 -0.12
N LEU A 229 6.02 -2.22 -1.33
CA LEU A 229 7.43 -2.41 -1.64
C LEU A 229 8.12 -1.08 -1.96
N GLU A 230 9.45 -1.05 -1.84
CA GLU A 230 10.23 0.17 -1.99
C GLU A 230 10.24 0.72 -3.42
N SER A 231 9.83 1.99 -3.59
CA SER A 231 9.79 2.68 -4.88
C SER A 231 11.14 3.21 -5.34
N VAL A 232 12.05 3.54 -4.40
CA VAL A 232 13.36 4.09 -4.76
C VAL A 232 14.34 3.00 -5.15
N TRP A 233 15.08 3.25 -6.23
CA TRP A 233 16.07 2.36 -6.78
C TRP A 233 17.36 3.11 -7.12
N ASP A 234 18.47 2.38 -7.18
CA ASP A 234 19.77 2.92 -7.61
C ASP A 234 20.11 2.38 -9.00
N ALA A 235 20.67 3.23 -9.86
CA ALA A 235 21.19 2.80 -11.16
C ALA A 235 22.20 1.65 -11.02
N ASP A 236 22.16 0.74 -11.99
CA ASP A 236 23.00 -0.47 -12.08
C ASP A 236 22.91 -1.44 -10.88
N LYS A 237 21.87 -1.33 -10.04
CA LYS A 237 21.61 -2.26 -8.92
C LYS A 237 20.25 -2.93 -9.06
N VAL A 238 20.13 -4.10 -8.44
CA VAL A 238 18.83 -4.76 -8.24
C VAL A 238 17.93 -3.86 -7.39
N PRO A 239 16.72 -3.49 -7.87
CA PRO A 239 15.76 -2.68 -7.13
C PRO A 239 15.42 -3.30 -5.78
N ASN A 240 15.20 -2.46 -4.76
CA ASN A 240 14.86 -2.97 -3.44
C ASN A 240 13.50 -3.67 -3.42
N ALA A 241 12.51 -3.21 -4.19
CA ALA A 241 11.25 -3.93 -4.37
C ALA A 241 11.45 -5.39 -4.83
N ALA A 242 12.38 -5.66 -5.76
CA ALA A 242 12.68 -7.02 -6.21
C ALA A 242 13.27 -7.89 -5.09
N LYS A 243 14.19 -7.33 -4.28
CA LYS A 243 14.76 -8.04 -3.11
C LYS A 243 13.69 -8.35 -2.06
N GLN A 244 12.82 -7.38 -1.79
CA GLN A 244 11.73 -7.51 -0.83
C GLN A 244 10.68 -8.53 -1.30
N ALA A 245 10.30 -8.52 -2.58
CA ALA A 245 9.41 -9.53 -3.15
C ALA A 245 10.00 -10.96 -3.06
N LYS A 246 11.31 -11.11 -3.29
CA LYS A 246 11.99 -12.40 -3.12
C LYS A 246 11.93 -12.89 -1.67
N GLN A 247 12.11 -11.98 -0.70
CA GLN A 247 11.93 -12.31 0.71
C GLN A 247 10.47 -12.68 1.02
N LEU A 248 9.49 -11.92 0.54
CA LEU A 248 8.06 -12.19 0.74
C LEU A 248 7.69 -13.60 0.25
N VAL A 249 8.13 -13.98 -0.95
CA VAL A 249 7.96 -15.33 -1.49
C VAL A 249 8.58 -16.39 -0.58
N THR A 250 9.78 -16.12 -0.08
CA THR A 250 10.53 -17.05 0.78
C THR A 250 9.82 -17.23 2.12
N ASP A 251 9.41 -16.15 2.76
CA ASP A 251 8.68 -16.16 4.03
C ASP A 251 7.36 -16.93 3.90
N LEU A 252 6.65 -16.76 2.78
CA LEU A 252 5.37 -17.41 2.52
C LEU A 252 5.50 -18.87 2.00
N SER A 253 6.72 -19.37 1.74
CA SER A 253 6.93 -20.66 1.06
C SER A 253 6.34 -21.87 1.79
N ASN A 254 6.27 -21.83 3.12
CA ASN A 254 5.68 -22.88 3.95
C ASN A 254 4.18 -22.67 4.23
N THR A 255 3.54 -21.66 3.62
CA THR A 255 2.10 -21.43 3.76
C THR A 255 1.34 -22.42 2.88
N THR A 256 0.55 -23.29 3.50
CA THR A 256 -0.22 -24.34 2.81
C THR A 256 -1.70 -24.00 2.67
N ILE A 257 -2.22 -23.11 3.50
CA ILE A 257 -3.60 -22.59 3.40
C ILE A 257 -3.75 -21.63 2.20
N PRO A 258 -4.97 -21.38 1.70
CA PRO A 258 -5.26 -20.34 0.71
C PRO A 258 -4.57 -19.02 1.07
N THR A 259 -3.86 -18.42 0.11
CA THR A 259 -3.08 -17.20 0.35
C THR A 259 -3.45 -16.11 -0.63
N ILE A 260 -3.66 -14.90 -0.13
CA ILE A 260 -3.88 -13.68 -0.90
C ILE A 260 -2.84 -12.64 -0.47
N VAL A 261 -2.14 -12.02 -1.41
CA VAL A 261 -1.18 -10.94 -1.17
C VAL A 261 -1.64 -9.70 -1.91
N ILE A 262 -1.86 -8.61 -1.18
CA ILE A 262 -2.46 -7.36 -1.65
C ILE A 262 -1.41 -6.27 -1.47
N GLY A 263 -1.22 -5.39 -2.45
CA GLY A 263 -0.27 -4.31 -2.25
C GLY A 263 0.08 -3.47 -3.45
N ASP A 264 0.81 -2.40 -3.16
CA ASP A 264 1.59 -1.63 -4.12
C ASP A 264 3.00 -2.22 -4.18
N PHE A 265 3.34 -2.84 -5.30
CA PHE A 265 4.61 -3.51 -5.49
C PHE A 265 5.69 -2.60 -6.06
N ASN A 266 5.37 -1.35 -6.42
CA ASN A 266 6.28 -0.43 -7.09
C ASN A 266 7.10 -1.11 -8.21
N ALA A 267 6.41 -1.90 -9.04
CA ALA A 267 7.04 -2.63 -10.13
C ALA A 267 6.04 -2.85 -11.25
N ASP A 268 6.18 -2.12 -12.36
CA ASP A 268 5.40 -2.38 -13.56
C ASP A 268 5.95 -3.64 -14.26
N PRO A 269 5.13 -4.52 -14.86
CA PRO A 269 5.64 -5.75 -15.47
C PRO A 269 6.56 -5.49 -16.67
N ARG A 270 6.58 -4.26 -17.20
CA ARG A 270 7.46 -3.83 -18.31
C ARG A 270 8.83 -3.37 -17.82
N ASP A 271 9.06 -3.28 -16.50
CA ASP A 271 10.34 -2.86 -15.94
C ASP A 271 11.35 -4.03 -15.84
N PRO A 272 12.66 -3.75 -15.96
CA PRO A 272 13.27 -2.46 -16.26
C PRO A 272 13.02 -2.00 -17.70
N ARG A 273 12.71 -0.72 -17.89
CA ARG A 273 12.56 -0.09 -19.21
C ARG A 273 13.89 0.48 -19.70
N LYS A 274 14.04 0.63 -21.01
CA LYS A 274 15.29 1.08 -21.63
C LYS A 274 15.87 2.38 -21.03
N ASP A 275 15.03 3.39 -20.84
CA ASP A 275 15.42 4.73 -20.39
C ASP A 275 14.20 5.53 -19.89
N ALA A 276 14.45 6.69 -19.29
CA ALA A 276 13.44 7.62 -18.81
C ALA A 276 12.40 8.03 -19.87
N ALA A 277 12.78 8.12 -21.15
CA ALA A 277 11.85 8.53 -22.21
C ALA A 277 10.77 7.46 -22.47
N ASN A 278 11.12 6.19 -22.25
CA ASN A 278 10.18 5.07 -22.29
C ASN A 278 9.47 4.84 -20.94
N ASN A 279 9.88 5.56 -19.89
CA ASN A 279 9.51 5.34 -18.49
C ASN A 279 9.01 6.63 -17.82
N PRO A 280 7.81 7.12 -18.18
CA PRO A 280 7.21 8.32 -17.56
C PRO A 280 6.88 8.15 -16.06
N GLY A 281 6.88 6.91 -15.57
CA GLY A 281 6.71 6.59 -14.16
C GLY A 281 7.96 6.84 -13.31
N GLY A 282 9.15 6.86 -13.91
CA GLY A 282 10.41 6.91 -13.14
C GLY A 282 10.72 5.61 -12.39
N GLN A 283 10.20 4.48 -12.88
CA GLN A 283 10.51 3.13 -12.37
C GLN A 283 11.95 2.70 -12.76
N PRO A 284 12.45 1.51 -12.37
CA PRO A 284 13.80 1.08 -12.72
C PRO A 284 14.14 1.09 -14.22
N GLU A 285 15.31 1.66 -14.55
CA GLU A 285 15.87 1.65 -15.91
C GLU A 285 16.82 0.46 -16.13
N ALA A 286 16.97 0.07 -17.39
CA ALA A 286 17.83 -1.02 -17.82
C ALA A 286 19.31 -0.71 -17.58
N SER A 287 20.06 -1.73 -17.18
CA SER A 287 21.50 -1.69 -16.87
C SER A 287 22.16 -3.04 -17.17
N GLU A 288 23.49 -3.13 -16.99
CA GLU A 288 24.19 -4.43 -17.03
C GLU A 288 23.67 -5.40 -15.97
N THR A 289 23.39 -4.91 -14.76
CA THR A 289 22.85 -5.72 -13.65
C THR A 289 21.40 -6.12 -13.87
N CYS A 290 20.60 -5.20 -14.40
CA CYS A 290 19.17 -5.36 -14.62
C CYS A 290 18.84 -5.07 -16.08
N PRO A 291 18.98 -6.05 -16.99
CA PRO A 291 18.76 -5.84 -18.42
C PRO A 291 17.32 -5.42 -18.72
N GLU A 292 17.14 -4.76 -19.87
CA GLU A 292 15.83 -4.34 -20.38
C GLU A 292 14.88 -5.54 -20.43
N GLN A 293 13.66 -5.31 -19.96
CA GLN A 293 12.60 -6.31 -20.01
C GLN A 293 12.26 -6.68 -21.46
N VAL A 294 11.88 -7.93 -21.68
CA VAL A 294 11.43 -8.36 -23.02
C VAL A 294 10.15 -7.64 -23.41
N LYS A 295 10.00 -7.34 -24.70
CA LYS A 295 8.75 -6.78 -25.23
C LYS A 295 7.60 -7.77 -25.02
N ASN A 296 6.49 -7.28 -24.47
CA ASN A 296 5.29 -8.09 -24.13
C ASN A 296 5.66 -9.31 -23.25
N PRO A 297 6.12 -9.08 -22.02
CA PRO A 297 6.60 -10.13 -21.14
C PRO A 297 5.47 -11.10 -20.77
N THR A 298 5.80 -12.39 -20.79
CA THR A 298 4.91 -13.49 -20.39
C THR A 298 5.53 -14.25 -19.24
N LEU A 299 4.79 -15.15 -18.59
CA LEU A 299 5.35 -15.99 -17.53
C LEU A 299 6.61 -16.76 -17.97
N GLN A 300 6.70 -17.13 -19.25
CA GLN A 300 7.84 -17.87 -19.81
C GLN A 300 9.00 -16.95 -20.21
N SER A 301 8.70 -15.78 -20.78
CA SER A 301 9.72 -14.90 -21.39
C SER A 301 10.24 -13.80 -20.48
N ALA A 302 9.48 -13.43 -19.44
CA ALA A 302 9.83 -12.30 -18.59
C ALA A 302 11.15 -12.51 -17.84
N LEU A 303 11.89 -11.43 -17.66
CA LEU A 303 13.02 -11.34 -16.75
C LEU A 303 12.51 -10.95 -15.36
N ASP A 304 12.81 -11.76 -14.35
CA ASP A 304 12.25 -11.62 -12.99
C ASP A 304 13.23 -11.03 -11.98
N ALA A 305 14.54 -11.24 -12.16
CA ALA A 305 15.56 -10.89 -11.15
C ALA A 305 15.47 -9.45 -10.61
N CYS A 306 14.98 -8.50 -11.41
CA CYS A 306 14.85 -7.09 -11.06
C CYS A 306 13.41 -6.57 -11.04
N ASN A 307 12.40 -7.45 -11.06
CA ASN A 307 11.00 -7.06 -11.14
C ASN A 307 10.14 -7.81 -10.12
N ALA A 308 9.60 -7.09 -9.14
CA ALA A 308 8.83 -7.67 -8.04
C ALA A 308 7.56 -8.42 -8.52
N TYR A 309 6.85 -7.89 -9.52
CA TYR A 309 5.69 -8.55 -10.11
C TYR A 309 6.09 -9.92 -10.72
N TRP A 310 7.16 -9.98 -11.51
CA TRP A 310 7.59 -11.24 -12.11
C TRP A 310 8.16 -12.24 -11.11
N ILE A 311 8.80 -11.78 -10.03
CA ILE A 311 9.20 -12.65 -8.91
C ILE A 311 7.99 -13.35 -8.30
N MET A 312 6.91 -12.62 -8.03
CA MET A 312 5.66 -13.21 -7.52
C MET A 312 5.10 -14.23 -8.52
N ARG A 313 4.94 -13.83 -9.78
CA ARG A 313 4.35 -14.67 -10.85
C ARG A 313 5.13 -15.97 -11.07
N LYS A 314 6.46 -15.90 -11.17
CA LYS A 314 7.31 -17.10 -11.36
C LYS A 314 7.42 -17.98 -10.12
N SER A 315 7.08 -17.45 -8.95
CA SER A 315 7.02 -18.21 -7.69
C SER A 315 5.67 -18.94 -7.48
N GLY A 316 4.86 -19.01 -8.54
CA GLY A 316 3.59 -19.73 -8.57
C GLY A 316 2.41 -18.95 -8.01
N TYR A 317 2.56 -17.64 -7.77
CA TYR A 317 1.41 -16.78 -7.51
C TYR A 317 0.73 -16.40 -8.82
N GLN A 318 -0.59 -16.44 -8.82
CA GLN A 318 -1.42 -15.90 -9.89
C GLN A 318 -1.87 -14.49 -9.52
N GLU A 319 -2.26 -13.68 -10.50
CA GLU A 319 -2.76 -12.32 -10.30
C GLU A 319 -4.21 -12.26 -10.78
N VAL A 320 -5.07 -11.55 -10.05
CA VAL A 320 -6.54 -11.61 -10.24
C VAL A 320 -7.03 -10.87 -11.49
N GLY A 321 -6.20 -10.04 -12.12
CA GLY A 321 -6.55 -9.13 -13.19
C GLY A 321 -7.17 -7.81 -12.72
N PRO A 322 -7.66 -6.96 -13.64
CA PRO A 322 -7.50 -7.04 -15.10
C PRO A 322 -6.04 -7.04 -15.57
N ASP A 323 -5.77 -7.51 -16.81
CA ASP A 323 -4.42 -7.71 -17.35
C ASP A 323 -3.47 -6.52 -17.09
N PRO A 324 -2.39 -6.70 -16.31
CA PRO A 324 -1.49 -5.62 -15.93
C PRO A 324 -0.58 -5.13 -17.06
N ILE A 325 -0.51 -5.83 -18.21
CA ILE A 325 0.22 -5.38 -19.41
C ILE A 325 -0.62 -4.41 -20.24
N ASN A 326 -1.95 -4.52 -20.18
CA ASN A 326 -2.84 -3.65 -20.92
C ASN A 326 -2.90 -2.26 -20.28
N ALA A 327 -2.54 -1.25 -21.06
CA ALA A 327 -2.44 0.13 -20.60
C ALA A 327 -3.73 0.66 -19.99
N THR A 328 -4.90 0.18 -20.40
CA THR A 328 -6.19 0.62 -19.81
C THR A 328 -6.32 0.27 -18.32
N ASN A 329 -5.48 -0.62 -17.80
CA ASN A 329 -5.54 -1.16 -16.44
C ASN A 329 -4.42 -0.65 -15.52
N PHE A 330 -3.62 0.31 -15.99
CA PHE A 330 -2.60 0.99 -15.18
C PHE A 330 -3.24 1.73 -14.00
N THR A 331 -2.51 1.78 -12.89
CA THR A 331 -3.03 2.23 -11.59
C THR A 331 -2.32 3.44 -11.03
N TRP A 332 -1.19 3.87 -11.61
CA TRP A 332 -0.47 5.04 -11.12
C TRP A 332 -0.20 6.10 -12.19
N GLY A 333 -0.33 7.37 -11.81
CA GLY A 333 -0.14 8.50 -12.73
C GLY A 333 -0.83 9.81 -12.35
N ALA A 334 -1.51 9.90 -11.21
CA ALA A 334 -2.08 11.16 -10.75
C ALA A 334 -1.00 12.21 -10.42
N SER A 335 -1.39 13.48 -10.45
CA SER A 335 -0.57 14.57 -9.94
C SER A 335 -0.51 14.55 -8.41
N ALA A 336 0.57 15.07 -7.84
CA ALA A 336 0.76 15.11 -6.38
C ALA A 336 -0.32 15.91 -5.63
N LEU A 337 -0.90 16.92 -6.29
CA LEU A 337 -2.02 17.71 -5.77
C LEU A 337 -3.39 17.11 -6.08
N LEU A 338 -3.41 15.92 -6.68
CA LEU A 338 -4.60 15.13 -7.03
C LEU A 338 -5.55 15.80 -8.02
N ALA A 339 -5.15 16.86 -8.71
CA ALA A 339 -5.97 17.59 -9.69
C ALA A 339 -6.07 16.85 -11.04
N GLY A 340 -6.30 15.54 -11.00
CA GLY A 340 -6.28 14.62 -12.15
C GLY A 340 -4.90 13.98 -12.40
N PRO A 341 -4.76 13.19 -13.48
CA PRO A 341 -3.47 12.70 -13.96
C PRO A 341 -2.43 13.82 -14.10
N ASP A 342 -1.17 13.55 -13.76
CA ASP A 342 -0.08 14.47 -14.07
C ASP A 342 -0.08 14.75 -15.58
N LEU A 343 0.13 16.01 -15.99
CA LEU A 343 -0.05 16.40 -17.40
C LEU A 343 0.91 15.66 -18.34
N ASN A 344 2.16 15.42 -17.92
CA ASN A 344 3.13 14.69 -18.72
C ASN A 344 2.78 13.20 -18.77
N ARG A 345 2.35 12.64 -17.64
CA ARG A 345 1.86 11.26 -17.57
C ARG A 345 0.58 11.05 -18.35
N TYR A 346 -0.33 12.03 -18.37
CA TYR A 346 -1.52 11.98 -19.20
C TYR A 346 -1.17 11.83 -20.68
N LYS A 347 -0.25 12.67 -21.17
CA LYS A 347 0.23 12.60 -22.57
C LYS A 347 0.86 11.25 -22.88
N ALA A 348 1.71 10.75 -21.97
CA ALA A 348 2.35 9.45 -22.15
C ALA A 348 1.37 8.28 -22.06
N GLY A 349 0.51 8.24 -21.04
CA GLY A 349 -0.52 7.23 -20.82
C GLY A 349 -1.49 7.17 -22.00
N LYS A 350 -1.93 8.32 -22.53
CA LYS A 350 -2.76 8.38 -23.73
C LYS A 350 -2.06 7.77 -24.94
N ALA A 351 -0.78 8.04 -25.14
CA ALA A 351 0.01 7.42 -26.21
C ALA A 351 0.14 5.89 -26.03
N MET A 352 0.07 5.38 -24.79
CA MET A 352 0.03 3.95 -24.47
C MET A 352 -1.37 3.33 -24.62
N GLY A 353 -2.43 4.14 -24.78
CA GLY A 353 -3.83 3.69 -24.85
C GLY A 353 -4.62 3.85 -23.55
N ASN A 354 -4.05 4.47 -22.51
CA ASN A 354 -4.76 4.83 -21.29
C ASN A 354 -5.33 6.27 -21.37
N ASN A 355 -6.64 6.37 -21.57
CA ASN A 355 -7.32 7.67 -21.68
C ASN A 355 -7.47 8.43 -20.35
N GLN A 356 -7.14 7.81 -19.22
CA GLN A 356 -7.21 8.40 -17.88
C GLN A 356 -5.83 8.85 -17.39
N GLY A 357 -4.77 8.67 -18.19
CA GLY A 357 -3.44 9.21 -17.94
C GLY A 357 -2.57 8.44 -16.96
N PHE A 358 -3.01 7.26 -16.51
CA PHE A 358 -2.17 6.34 -15.76
C PHE A 358 -1.12 5.70 -16.68
N THR A 359 0.12 5.62 -16.22
CA THR A 359 1.27 5.18 -17.02
C THR A 359 1.82 3.83 -16.61
N ASP A 360 1.55 3.40 -15.38
CA ASP A 360 2.15 2.22 -14.79
C ASP A 360 1.12 1.41 -13.98
N ARG A 361 1.26 0.09 -13.99
CA ARG A 361 0.55 -0.81 -13.08
C ARG A 361 1.46 -1.09 -11.89
N LEU A 362 1.10 -0.63 -10.69
CA LEU A 362 1.91 -0.84 -9.47
C LEU A 362 1.15 -1.64 -8.40
N ASP A 363 -0.18 -1.51 -8.39
CA ASP A 363 -1.06 -2.20 -7.45
C ASP A 363 -1.38 -3.62 -7.96
N TYR A 364 -1.43 -4.59 -7.05
CA TYR A 364 -1.74 -5.99 -7.36
C TYR A 364 -2.50 -6.70 -6.25
N ILE A 365 -3.26 -7.72 -6.66
CA ILE A 365 -3.77 -8.77 -5.77
C ILE A 365 -3.32 -10.11 -6.34
N PHE A 366 -2.38 -10.73 -5.65
CA PHE A 366 -1.87 -12.06 -5.96
C PHE A 366 -2.57 -13.12 -5.12
N PHE A 367 -2.64 -14.34 -5.64
CA PHE A 367 -3.21 -15.47 -4.92
C PHE A 367 -2.50 -16.79 -5.22
N LYS A 368 -2.63 -17.74 -4.29
CA LYS A 368 -2.07 -19.10 -4.38
C LYS A 368 -2.90 -20.08 -3.56
N ASN A 369 -2.57 -21.38 -3.65
CA ASN A 369 -3.13 -22.45 -2.81
C ASN A 369 -4.65 -22.60 -2.91
N GLY A 370 -5.17 -22.69 -4.14
CA GLY A 370 -6.57 -23.05 -4.41
C GLY A 370 -7.57 -21.89 -4.45
N VAL A 371 -7.14 -20.65 -4.20
CA VAL A 371 -7.96 -19.45 -4.45
C VAL A 371 -8.26 -19.32 -5.94
N GLN A 372 -9.50 -18.96 -6.30
CA GLN A 372 -9.91 -18.75 -7.70
C GLN A 372 -10.53 -17.35 -7.88
N PRO A 373 -10.05 -16.51 -8.82
CA PRO A 373 -10.65 -15.21 -9.08
C PRO A 373 -11.96 -15.38 -9.84
N LEU A 374 -13.00 -14.70 -9.39
CA LEU A 374 -14.31 -14.70 -10.05
C LEU A 374 -14.51 -13.46 -10.92
N ASN A 375 -14.18 -12.30 -10.36
CA ASN A 375 -14.21 -11.03 -11.08
C ASN A 375 -13.20 -10.06 -10.46
N SER A 376 -12.70 -9.15 -11.28
CA SER A 376 -11.76 -8.11 -10.87
C SER A 376 -12.00 -6.83 -11.65
N LYS A 377 -11.73 -5.68 -11.06
CA LYS A 377 -11.77 -4.38 -11.75
C LYS A 377 -10.84 -3.37 -11.09
N ILE A 378 -10.50 -2.34 -11.87
CA ILE A 378 -9.85 -1.13 -11.35
C ILE A 378 -10.89 -0.24 -10.68
N VAL A 379 -10.50 0.45 -9.63
CA VAL A 379 -11.32 1.43 -8.90
C VAL A 379 -10.53 2.74 -8.72
N GLY A 380 -11.20 3.88 -8.55
CA GLY A 380 -10.54 5.20 -8.40
C GLY A 380 -9.73 5.70 -9.61
N ASN A 381 -9.95 5.18 -10.82
CA ASN A 381 -9.19 5.55 -12.02
C ASN A 381 -9.95 6.44 -13.01
N ILE A 382 -11.05 7.08 -12.59
CA ILE A 382 -11.90 7.89 -13.47
C ILE A 382 -11.86 9.34 -13.02
N TRP A 383 -11.52 10.24 -13.95
CA TRP A 383 -11.51 11.70 -13.79
C TRP A 383 -12.02 12.36 -15.08
N PRO A 384 -12.68 13.53 -15.06
CA PRO A 384 -13.07 14.36 -13.89
C PRO A 384 -14.42 13.98 -13.27
N TYR A 385 -15.21 13.14 -13.94
CA TYR A 385 -16.59 12.83 -13.54
C TYR A 385 -16.67 11.44 -12.91
N SER A 386 -16.36 11.36 -11.62
CA SER A 386 -16.41 10.12 -10.85
C SER A 386 -16.99 10.37 -9.47
N GLU A 387 -17.65 9.35 -8.91
CA GLU A 387 -18.08 9.36 -7.51
C GLU A 387 -16.91 9.39 -6.53
N SER A 388 -15.69 9.14 -7.00
CA SER A 388 -14.45 9.20 -6.22
C SER A 388 -13.73 10.56 -6.32
N THR A 389 -14.38 11.61 -6.82
CA THR A 389 -13.77 12.95 -6.90
C THR A 389 -14.35 13.95 -5.91
N TRP A 390 -13.54 14.93 -5.50
CA TRP A 390 -13.93 16.02 -4.62
C TRP A 390 -13.57 17.39 -5.21
N GLN A 391 -14.20 18.46 -4.73
CA GLN A 391 -13.92 19.81 -5.19
C GLN A 391 -12.54 20.26 -4.67
N CYS A 392 -11.65 20.66 -5.58
CA CYS A 392 -10.33 21.15 -5.21
C CYS A 392 -10.39 22.39 -4.28
N SER A 393 -9.32 22.58 -3.50
CA SER A 393 -9.31 23.52 -2.37
C SER A 393 -8.53 24.81 -2.63
N ASN A 394 -7.55 24.78 -3.53
CA ASN A 394 -6.66 25.91 -3.79
C ASN A 394 -6.52 26.26 -5.29
N GLU A 395 -5.98 27.45 -5.56
CA GLU A 395 -5.83 28.00 -6.91
C GLU A 395 -4.95 27.13 -7.82
N GLU A 396 -3.88 26.53 -7.29
CA GLU A 396 -2.99 25.66 -8.06
C GLU A 396 -3.71 24.40 -8.54
N GLN A 397 -4.48 23.75 -7.66
CA GLN A 397 -5.31 22.60 -8.02
C GLN A 397 -6.36 22.95 -9.08
N ILE A 398 -6.99 24.12 -8.95
CA ILE A 398 -7.98 24.61 -9.93
C ILE A 398 -7.31 24.82 -11.28
N ASN A 399 -6.17 25.52 -11.31
CA ASN A 399 -5.42 25.78 -12.55
C ASN A 399 -4.95 24.47 -13.20
N ASN A 400 -4.42 23.53 -12.42
CA ASN A 400 -4.01 22.21 -12.90
C ASN A 400 -5.21 21.45 -13.50
N THR A 401 -6.37 21.50 -12.84
CA THR A 401 -7.61 20.91 -13.36
C THR A 401 -7.99 21.52 -14.71
N GLN A 402 -7.94 22.85 -14.86
CA GLN A 402 -8.34 23.52 -16.10
C GLN A 402 -7.39 23.19 -17.25
N VAL A 403 -6.07 23.26 -17.00
CA VAL A 403 -5.04 22.92 -18.00
C VAL A 403 -5.21 21.48 -18.46
N LEU A 404 -5.39 20.55 -17.53
CA LEU A 404 -5.58 19.15 -17.87
C LEU A 404 -6.91 18.91 -18.61
N ALA A 405 -8.00 19.55 -18.19
CA ALA A 405 -9.30 19.40 -18.84
C ALA A 405 -9.28 19.88 -20.30
N GLU A 406 -8.58 20.99 -20.58
CA GLU A 406 -8.34 21.48 -21.93
C GLU A 406 -7.56 20.47 -22.78
N GLU A 407 -6.47 19.93 -22.24
CA GLU A 407 -5.65 18.90 -22.89
C GLU A 407 -6.44 17.58 -23.12
N MET A 408 -7.32 17.24 -22.18
CA MET A 408 -8.23 16.09 -22.26
C MET A 408 -9.42 16.33 -23.20
N LYS A 409 -9.70 17.58 -23.56
CA LYS A 409 -10.91 17.99 -24.28
C LYS A 409 -12.19 17.56 -23.56
N VAL A 410 -12.17 17.68 -22.23
CA VAL A 410 -13.33 17.42 -21.36
C VAL A 410 -13.74 18.71 -20.68
N ILE A 411 -15.01 18.80 -20.31
CA ILE A 411 -15.47 19.88 -19.44
C ILE A 411 -15.05 19.52 -18.01
N SER A 412 -14.64 20.50 -17.21
CA SER A 412 -14.43 20.34 -15.78
C SER A 412 -15.21 21.41 -15.02
N PRO A 413 -15.58 21.17 -13.75
CA PRO A 413 -16.17 22.22 -12.92
C PRO A 413 -15.23 23.42 -12.80
N PRO A 414 -15.74 24.68 -12.83
CA PRO A 414 -14.91 25.88 -12.67
C PRO A 414 -14.11 25.89 -11.36
N MET A 415 -14.65 25.26 -10.31
CA MET A 415 -14.02 25.13 -8.99
C MET A 415 -12.94 24.04 -8.92
N GLY A 416 -12.59 23.40 -10.05
CA GLY A 416 -11.65 22.28 -10.08
C GLY A 416 -12.21 21.00 -9.46
N VAL A 417 -11.57 19.87 -9.78
CA VAL A 417 -11.96 18.56 -9.26
C VAL A 417 -10.74 17.67 -9.08
N CYS A 418 -10.65 17.08 -7.89
CA CYS A 418 -9.49 16.37 -7.38
C CYS A 418 -9.85 14.90 -7.10
N LEU A 419 -8.89 13.99 -7.30
CA LEU A 419 -8.97 12.56 -7.00
C LEU A 419 -8.85 12.31 -5.49
N GLU A 420 -9.30 11.14 -5.03
CA GLU A 420 -9.21 10.70 -3.64
C GLU A 420 -7.87 10.07 -3.26
N SER A 421 -7.05 9.68 -4.25
CA SER A 421 -5.69 9.15 -4.11
C SER A 421 -4.92 9.37 -5.40
N ASP A 422 -3.58 9.32 -5.34
CA ASP A 422 -2.73 9.38 -6.52
C ASP A 422 -2.63 8.02 -7.25
N HIS A 423 -3.10 6.97 -6.59
CA HIS A 423 -3.27 5.62 -7.10
C HIS A 423 -4.75 5.27 -7.31
N ALA A 424 -5.01 4.58 -8.40
CA ALA A 424 -6.17 3.71 -8.54
C ALA A 424 -5.97 2.42 -7.70
N GLY A 425 -7.07 1.75 -7.37
CA GLY A 425 -7.05 0.46 -6.66
C GLY A 425 -7.45 -0.73 -7.52
N ILE A 426 -7.43 -1.90 -6.90
CA ILE A 426 -7.99 -3.14 -7.45
C ILE A 426 -9.03 -3.68 -6.50
N PHE A 427 -10.18 -4.05 -7.04
CA PHE A 427 -11.18 -4.84 -6.34
C PHE A 427 -11.32 -6.19 -7.02
N THR A 428 -11.49 -7.25 -6.23
CA THR A 428 -11.80 -8.59 -6.75
C THR A 428 -12.71 -9.37 -5.81
N THR A 429 -13.55 -10.22 -6.39
CA THR A 429 -14.18 -11.33 -5.68
C THR A 429 -13.41 -12.61 -5.99
N VAL A 430 -13.00 -13.34 -4.98
CA VAL A 430 -12.38 -14.66 -5.10
C VAL A 430 -13.26 -15.74 -4.47
N SER A 431 -13.18 -16.95 -4.99
CA SER A 431 -13.72 -18.17 -4.38
C SER A 431 -12.62 -18.87 -3.58
N ILE A 432 -12.97 -19.29 -2.38
CA ILE A 432 -12.15 -20.07 -1.47
C ILE A 432 -12.75 -21.47 -1.40
N ALA A 433 -11.96 -22.47 -1.79
CA ALA A 433 -12.38 -23.87 -1.76
C ALA A 433 -12.75 -24.30 -0.34
N GLY A 434 -13.89 -24.97 -0.18
CA GLY A 434 -14.35 -25.45 1.13
C GLY A 434 -13.49 -26.59 1.68
N GLY A 435 -13.25 -26.57 3.00
CA GLY A 435 -12.67 -27.70 3.74
C GLY A 435 -11.14 -27.70 3.82
N VAL A 436 -10.50 -26.61 3.41
CA VAL A 436 -9.06 -26.40 3.65
C VAL A 436 -8.90 -25.86 5.07
N ASN A 437 -9.01 -26.79 6.02
CA ASN A 437 -8.85 -26.53 7.45
C ASN A 437 -7.39 -26.73 7.86
N GLY A 438 -6.86 -25.80 8.66
CA GLY A 438 -5.53 -25.90 9.23
C GLY A 438 -4.91 -24.55 9.50
N SER A 439 -3.75 -24.57 10.16
CA SER A 439 -2.92 -23.39 10.38
C SER A 439 -1.61 -23.57 9.63
N SER A 440 -1.23 -22.60 8.80
CA SER A 440 0.16 -22.49 8.35
C SER A 440 1.06 -22.06 9.51
N PRO A 441 2.37 -22.31 9.47
CA PRO A 441 3.30 -21.75 10.43
C PRO A 441 3.17 -20.21 10.51
N GLU A 442 3.57 -19.67 11.66
CA GLU A 442 3.83 -18.24 11.76
C GLU A 442 4.93 -17.85 10.77
N LEU A 443 4.87 -16.62 10.28
CA LEU A 443 5.88 -16.12 9.36
C LEU A 443 7.15 -15.77 10.12
N PRO A 444 8.34 -15.90 9.49
CA PRO A 444 9.60 -15.62 10.16
C PRO A 444 9.61 -14.20 10.75
N SER A 445 10.07 -14.07 11.99
CA SER A 445 10.32 -12.75 12.58
C SER A 445 11.62 -12.18 12.01
N HIS A 446 11.56 -10.96 11.49
CA HIS A 446 12.73 -10.22 11.04
C HIS A 446 13.11 -9.12 12.03
N LYS A 447 14.25 -8.45 11.83
CA LYS A 447 14.68 -7.38 12.73
C LYS A 447 13.70 -6.21 12.63
N PRO A 448 13.10 -5.77 13.74
CA PRO A 448 12.15 -4.68 13.70
C PRO A 448 12.84 -3.38 13.28
N PHE A 449 12.06 -2.48 12.69
CA PHE A 449 12.47 -1.11 12.41
C PHE A 449 13.13 -0.51 13.67
N PRO A 450 14.38 0.01 13.60
CA PRO A 450 15.12 0.47 14.77
C PRO A 450 14.62 1.84 15.28
N ILE A 451 13.32 1.96 15.56
CA ILE A 451 12.68 3.14 16.17
C ILE A 451 13.44 3.53 17.45
N SER A 452 13.93 2.55 18.21
CA SER A 452 14.65 2.77 19.47
C SER A 452 16.06 3.32 19.27
N PHE A 453 16.74 3.03 18.14
CA PHE A 453 18.12 3.47 17.92
C PHE A 453 18.24 5.00 17.85
N TRP A 454 17.32 5.66 17.16
CA TRP A 454 17.28 7.12 17.10
C TRP A 454 16.95 7.76 18.45
N GLN A 455 16.12 7.10 19.26
CA GLN A 455 15.88 7.52 20.63
C GLN A 455 17.16 7.44 21.47
N TRP A 456 17.96 6.38 21.33
CA TRP A 456 19.24 6.22 22.02
C TRP A 456 20.33 7.18 21.54
N ILE A 457 20.42 7.48 20.23
CA ILE A 457 21.29 8.53 19.71
C ILE A 457 20.91 9.90 20.31
N GLY A 458 19.62 10.21 20.35
CA GLY A 458 19.11 11.43 20.98
C GLY A 458 19.52 11.54 22.46
N LEU A 459 19.39 10.44 23.21
CA LEU A 459 19.84 10.37 24.60
C LEU A 459 21.36 10.51 24.74
N ALA A 460 22.15 9.91 23.85
CA ALA A 460 23.61 10.02 23.86
C ALA A 460 24.09 11.44 23.55
N LEU A 461 23.47 12.12 22.58
CA LEU A 461 23.74 13.52 22.27
C LEU A 461 23.36 14.45 23.43
N LEU A 462 22.21 14.22 24.07
CA LEU A 462 21.82 14.95 25.29
C LEU A 462 22.82 14.73 26.44
N GLY A 463 23.29 13.49 26.63
CA GLY A 463 24.34 13.17 27.59
C GLY A 463 25.66 13.88 27.29
N LEU A 464 26.06 13.94 26.01
CA LEU A 464 27.26 14.66 25.57
C LEU A 464 27.13 16.16 25.82
N ILE A 465 25.99 16.77 25.48
CA ILE A 465 25.72 18.19 25.70
C ILE A 465 25.74 18.51 27.21
N ALA A 466 25.07 17.69 28.03
CA ALA A 466 25.08 17.85 29.48
C ALA A 466 26.50 17.75 30.05
N PHE A 467 27.30 16.78 29.58
CA PHE A 467 28.70 16.64 29.96
C PHE A 467 29.54 17.88 29.61
N LEU A 468 29.38 18.43 28.40
CA LEU A 468 30.09 19.63 27.95
C LEU A 468 29.71 20.86 28.79
N ILE A 469 28.43 21.01 29.17
CA ILE A 469 27.96 22.09 30.05
C ILE A 469 28.56 21.95 31.46
N ILE A 470 28.53 20.75 32.03
CA ILE A 470 29.11 20.48 33.37
C ILE A 470 30.62 20.74 33.37
N ARG A 471 31.34 20.26 32.36
CA ARG A 471 32.79 20.50 32.20
C ARG A 471 33.12 21.97 32.07
N ARG A 472 32.30 22.76 31.35
CA ARG A 472 32.48 24.21 31.20
C ARG A 472 32.20 24.95 32.51
N ARG A 473 31.23 24.51 33.31
CA ARG A 473 30.92 25.07 34.64
C ARG A 473 31.95 24.74 35.70
N ARG A 474 32.64 23.59 35.61
CA ARG A 474 33.74 23.19 36.53
C ARG A 474 35.10 23.82 36.19
N ARG A 475 35.22 24.47 35.04
CA ARG A 475 36.43 25.18 34.58
C ARG A 475 36.36 26.71 34.74
N ARG A 476 35.23 27.21 35.22
CA ARG A 476 35.07 28.56 35.79
C ARG A 476 35.05 28.41 37.29
#